data_AF-A0A1F8T6T5-F1
#
_entry.id   AF-A0A1F8T6T5-F1
#
_cell.length_a   1.000
_cell.length_b   1.000
_cell.length_c   1.000
_cell.angle_alpha   90.00
_cell.angle_beta   90.00
_cell.angle_gamma   90.00
#
_symmetry.space_group_name_H-M   'P 1'
#
loop_
_entity.id
_entity.type
_entity.pdbx_description
1 polymer ?
#
loop_
_entity_poly.entity_id
_entity_poly.type
_entity_poly.pdbx_seq_one_letter_code
_entity_poly.pdbx_strand_id
1 'polypeptide(L)'
;MCWQRIVENRLAVAVDEGLFDNLAGKGKPLVWEDEALVPPSWRAAFRLLSQSGLAPAWIMLEAEIRKDHEAAGRAFSRAVTGLEEGDPECACAALQFSQRLVQINKRIDELNLRIPLPGLARARLNPTVEIEQIRCAPSAGRMPTEGEGGPTGLS
;
A
#
# COMPACT_ATOMS: atom_id res chain seq x y z
N MET A 1 -1.00 -4.77 18.23
CA MET A 1 0.11 -3.78 18.43
C MET A 1 0.34 -3.10 17.10
N CYS A 2 0.30 -1.77 17.01
CA CYS A 2 0.19 -1.05 15.74
C CYS A 2 1.56 -0.77 15.09
N TRP A 3 2.11 -1.73 14.35
CA TRP A 3 3.42 -1.56 13.70
C TRP A 3 3.48 -0.34 12.78
N GLN A 4 2.41 -0.06 12.03
CA GLN A 4 2.36 1.06 11.10
C GLN A 4 2.55 2.42 11.82
N ARG A 5 1.91 2.60 12.98
CA ARG A 5 2.09 3.82 13.79
C ARG A 5 3.50 3.94 14.39
N ILE A 6 4.12 2.81 14.76
CA ILE A 6 5.51 2.79 15.25
C ILE A 6 6.47 3.17 14.12
N VAL A 7 6.25 2.65 12.91
CA VAL A 7 7.04 2.97 11.72
C VAL A 7 6.89 4.43 11.35
N GLU A 8 5.66 4.96 11.31
CA GLU A 8 5.39 6.36 10.96
C GLU A 8 6.08 7.33 11.93
N ASN A 9 5.98 7.08 13.23
CA ASN A 9 6.64 7.90 14.24
C ASN A 9 8.17 7.88 14.09
N ARG A 10 8.76 6.71 13.79
CA ARG A 10 10.19 6.60 13.53
C ARG A 10 10.61 7.30 12.25
N LEU A 11 9.79 7.23 11.21
CA LEU A 11 10.04 7.90 9.95
C LEU A 11 10.02 9.43 10.13
N ALA A 12 9.04 9.97 10.86
CA ALA A 12 8.96 11.39 11.17
C ALA A 12 10.22 11.88 11.91
N VAL A 13 10.64 11.18 12.96
CA VAL A 13 11.88 11.50 13.69
C VAL A 13 13.10 11.46 12.76
N ALA A 14 13.22 10.44 11.91
CA ALA A 14 14.34 10.34 10.97
C ALA A 14 14.35 11.43 9.89
N VAL A 15 13.18 11.93 9.49
CA VAL A 15 13.05 13.10 8.60
C VAL A 15 13.48 14.37 9.32
N ASP A 16 13.01 14.58 10.56
CA ASP A 16 13.38 15.75 11.39
C ASP A 16 14.88 15.80 11.69
N GLU A 17 15.51 14.64 11.88
CA GLU A 17 16.96 14.48 12.08
C GLU A 17 17.77 14.63 10.78
N GLY A 18 17.12 14.82 9.63
CA GLY A 18 17.80 14.97 8.34
C GLY A 18 18.50 13.68 7.86
N LEU A 19 18.15 12.50 8.37
CA LEU A 19 18.80 11.24 7.99
C LEU A 19 18.61 10.89 6.50
N PHE A 20 17.58 11.46 5.86
CA PHE A 20 17.33 11.32 4.43
C PHE A 20 18.08 12.35 3.57
N ASP A 21 18.81 13.30 4.17
CA ASP A 21 19.33 14.45 3.44
C ASP A 21 20.55 14.18 2.57
N ASN A 22 21.29 13.11 2.83
CA ASN A 22 22.50 12.74 2.10
C ASN A 22 22.44 11.31 1.54
N LEU A 23 21.25 10.87 1.13
CA LEU A 23 21.10 9.58 0.48
C LEU A 23 21.81 9.55 -0.88
N ALA A 24 22.47 8.42 -1.16
CA ALA A 24 23.07 8.18 -2.46
C ALA A 24 21.99 8.28 -3.55
N GLY A 25 22.15 9.23 -4.47
CA GLY A 25 21.19 9.49 -5.54
C GLY A 25 20.11 10.54 -5.22
N LYS A 26 20.14 11.22 -4.05
CA LYS A 26 19.23 12.34 -3.76
C LYS A 26 19.32 13.40 -4.87
N GLY A 27 18.17 13.79 -5.42
CA GLY A 27 18.05 14.77 -6.49
C GLY A 27 18.47 14.28 -7.89
N LYS A 28 18.96 13.04 -8.04
CA LYS A 28 19.23 12.44 -9.35
C LYS A 28 17.95 11.79 -9.89
N PRO A 29 17.72 11.82 -11.22
CA PRO A 29 16.64 11.08 -11.82
C PRO A 29 16.76 9.58 -11.51
N LEU A 30 15.62 8.94 -11.22
CA LEU A 30 15.57 7.49 -11.05
C LEU A 30 15.93 6.82 -12.38
N VAL A 31 16.86 5.86 -12.35
CA VAL A 31 17.20 5.06 -13.52
C VAL A 31 16.16 3.95 -13.66
N TRP A 32 15.24 4.11 -14.62
CA TRP A 32 14.14 3.18 -14.85
C TRP A 32 14.59 1.81 -15.41
N GLU A 33 15.78 1.75 -16.01
CA GLU A 33 16.34 0.56 -16.66
C GLU A 33 17.14 -0.33 -15.67
N ASP A 34 16.98 -0.14 -14.37
CA ASP A 34 17.65 -0.98 -13.37
C ASP A 34 17.02 -2.39 -13.32
N GLU A 35 17.75 -3.36 -13.87
CA GLU A 35 17.37 -4.77 -13.92
C GLU A 35 18.04 -5.62 -12.84
N ALA A 36 18.61 -4.99 -11.81
CA ALA A 36 19.24 -5.70 -10.68
C ALA A 36 18.27 -6.71 -10.02
N LEU A 37 16.98 -6.37 -9.97
CA LEU A 37 15.94 -7.22 -9.37
C LEU A 37 15.35 -8.25 -10.33
N VAL A 38 15.70 -8.21 -11.62
CA VAL A 38 15.19 -9.14 -12.63
C VAL A 38 16.21 -10.28 -12.83
N PRO A 39 15.79 -11.55 -12.65
CA PRO A 39 16.65 -12.69 -12.94
C PRO A 39 17.21 -12.61 -14.37
N PRO A 40 18.51 -12.90 -14.60
CA PRO A 40 19.13 -12.73 -15.91
C PRO A 40 18.36 -13.41 -17.07
N SER A 41 17.76 -14.58 -16.81
CA SER A 41 16.96 -15.33 -17.78
C SER A 41 15.65 -14.64 -18.20
N TRP A 42 15.16 -13.67 -17.44
CA TRP A 42 13.89 -12.97 -17.68
C TRP A 42 14.05 -11.57 -18.26
N ARG A 43 15.26 -10.99 -18.22
CA ARG A 43 15.53 -9.61 -18.67
C ARG A 43 15.13 -9.37 -20.12
N ALA A 44 15.50 -10.27 -21.02
CA ALA A 44 15.16 -10.13 -22.45
C ALA A 44 13.65 -10.11 -22.70
N ALA A 45 12.89 -10.99 -22.02
CA ALA A 45 11.44 -11.03 -22.14
C ALA A 45 10.78 -9.75 -21.61
N PHE A 46 11.20 -9.26 -20.44
CA PHE A 46 10.65 -8.02 -19.86
C PHE A 46 11.03 -6.77 -20.64
N ARG A 47 12.24 -6.68 -21.19
CA ARG A 47 12.64 -5.59 -22.11
C ARG A 47 11.78 -5.56 -23.37
N LEU A 48 11.54 -6.72 -23.98
CA LEU A 48 10.72 -6.79 -25.20
C LEU A 48 9.29 -6.30 -24.93
N LEU A 49 8.70 -6.77 -23.83
CA LEU A 49 7.36 -6.36 -23.42
C LEU A 49 7.29 -4.85 -23.14
N SER A 50 8.23 -4.30 -22.37
CA SER A 50 8.24 -2.87 -22.04
C SER A 50 8.42 -1.98 -23.27
N GLN A 51 9.32 -2.35 -24.19
CA GLN A 51 9.56 -1.61 -25.43
C GLN A 51 8.34 -1.63 -26.37
N SER A 52 7.55 -2.70 -26.35
CA SER A 52 6.32 -2.80 -27.15
C SER A 52 5.12 -2.08 -26.54
N GLY A 53 5.25 -1.50 -25.34
CA GLY A 53 4.14 -0.92 -24.59
C GLY A 53 3.13 -1.95 -24.09
N LEU A 54 3.50 -3.23 -24.03
CA LEU A 54 2.63 -4.33 -23.60
C LEU A 54 2.95 -4.76 -22.17
N ALA A 55 1.92 -4.92 -21.36
CA ALA A 55 2.04 -5.53 -20.03
C ALA A 55 1.58 -6.99 -20.09
N PRO A 56 2.30 -7.93 -19.45
CA PRO A 56 1.79 -9.27 -19.21
C PRO A 56 0.43 -9.26 -18.53
N ALA A 57 -0.43 -10.21 -18.90
CA ALA A 57 -1.78 -10.33 -18.34
C ALA A 57 -1.80 -10.44 -16.80
N TRP A 58 -0.78 -11.06 -16.20
CA TRP A 58 -0.67 -11.17 -14.74
C TRP A 58 -0.38 -9.81 -14.07
N ILE A 59 0.31 -8.88 -14.72
CA ILE A 59 0.50 -7.50 -14.20
C ILE A 59 -0.83 -6.77 -14.15
N MET A 60 -1.62 -6.88 -15.23
CA MET A 60 -2.94 -6.25 -15.28
C MET A 60 -3.87 -6.80 -14.19
N LEU A 61 -3.91 -8.12 -14.04
CA LEU A 61 -4.70 -8.78 -13.01
C LEU A 61 -4.27 -8.38 -11.59
N GLU A 62 -2.96 -8.27 -11.34
CA GLU A 62 -2.45 -7.79 -10.05
C GLU A 62 -2.93 -6.36 -9.76
N ALA A 63 -2.89 -5.47 -10.76
CA ALA A 63 -3.35 -4.09 -10.60
C ALA A 63 -4.86 -4.03 -10.28
N GLU A 64 -5.67 -4.88 -10.92
CA GLU A 64 -7.10 -4.99 -10.61
C GLU A 64 -7.35 -5.54 -9.20
N ILE A 65 -6.61 -6.58 -8.79
CA ILE A 65 -6.69 -7.15 -7.43
C ILE A 65 -6.36 -6.07 -6.39
N ARG A 66 -5.30 -5.29 -6.63
CA ARG A 66 -4.88 -4.20 -5.75
C ARG A 66 -5.96 -3.13 -5.63
N LYS A 67 -6.49 -2.68 -6.76
CA LYS A 67 -7.58 -1.69 -6.81
C LYS A 67 -8.81 -2.17 -6.03
N ASP A 68 -9.18 -3.44 -6.19
CA ASP A 68 -10.33 -4.04 -5.51
C ASP A 68 -10.10 -4.18 -4.00
N HIS A 69 -8.90 -4.58 -3.58
CA HIS A 69 -8.51 -4.67 -2.17
C HIS A 69 -8.55 -3.30 -1.49
N GLU A 70 -7.96 -2.28 -2.12
CA GLU A 70 -8.01 -0.91 -1.60
C GLU A 70 -9.44 -0.36 -1.52
N ALA A 71 -10.27 -0.62 -2.54
CA ALA A 71 -11.67 -0.19 -2.55
C ALA A 71 -12.46 -0.87 -1.42
N ALA A 72 -12.24 -2.17 -1.20
CA ALA A 72 -12.84 -2.89 -0.09
C ALA A 72 -12.40 -2.34 1.26
N GLY A 73 -11.11 -2.06 1.44
CA GLY A 73 -10.56 -1.47 2.66
C GLY A 73 -11.13 -0.08 2.95
N ARG A 74 -11.22 0.79 1.93
CA ARG A 74 -11.85 2.12 2.06
C ARG A 74 -13.35 2.03 2.36
N ALA A 75 -14.06 1.05 1.80
CA ALA A 75 -15.46 0.83 2.11
C ALA A 75 -15.65 0.38 3.57
N PHE A 76 -14.83 -0.57 4.03
CA PHE A 76 -14.84 -1.03 5.41
C PHE A 76 -14.50 0.10 6.40
N SER A 77 -13.40 0.82 6.16
CA SER A 77 -12.99 1.97 6.98
C SER A 77 -14.13 2.98 7.12
N ARG A 78 -14.78 3.37 6.02
CA ARG A 78 -15.93 4.30 6.07
C ARG A 78 -17.13 3.74 6.84
N ALA A 79 -17.40 2.44 6.72
CA ALA A 79 -18.52 1.80 7.39
C ALA A 79 -18.33 1.70 8.92
N VAL A 80 -17.09 1.60 9.39
CA VAL A 80 -16.79 1.51 10.83
C VAL A 80 -16.43 2.84 11.48
N THR A 81 -16.25 3.91 10.69
CA THR A 81 -15.96 5.24 11.23
C THR A 81 -17.11 5.73 12.11
N GLY A 82 -16.81 6.04 13.37
CA GLY A 82 -17.80 6.54 14.32
C GLY A 82 -18.63 5.47 15.02
N LEU A 83 -18.39 4.19 14.74
CA LEU A 83 -19.00 3.06 15.45
C LEU A 83 -18.12 2.61 16.62
N GLU A 84 -18.76 2.24 17.73
CA GLU A 84 -18.06 1.65 18.89
C GLU A 84 -17.75 0.17 18.68
N GLU A 85 -16.75 -0.34 19.42
CA GLU A 85 -16.47 -1.78 19.44
C GLU A 85 -17.63 -2.54 20.07
N GLY A 86 -18.27 -3.42 19.29
CA GLY A 86 -19.42 -4.21 19.73
C GLY A 86 -20.73 -3.83 19.05
N ASP A 87 -20.76 -2.74 18.27
CA ASP A 87 -21.93 -2.40 17.46
C ASP A 87 -22.26 -3.52 16.45
N PRO A 88 -23.52 -4.00 16.38
CA PRO A 88 -23.92 -4.98 15.37
C PRO A 88 -23.64 -4.52 13.93
N GLU A 89 -23.67 -3.23 13.64
CA GLU A 89 -23.33 -2.67 12.32
C GLU A 89 -21.83 -2.87 12.02
N CYS A 90 -20.98 -2.77 13.03
CA CYS A 90 -19.55 -3.02 12.92
C CYS A 90 -19.24 -4.50 12.66
N ALA A 91 -19.99 -5.41 13.31
CA ALA A 91 -19.90 -6.84 13.03
C ALA A 91 -20.36 -7.19 11.61
N CYS A 92 -21.46 -6.58 11.15
CA CYS A 92 -21.94 -6.72 9.78
C CYS A 92 -20.91 -6.20 8.75
N ALA A 93 -20.32 -5.03 8.98
CA ALA A 93 -19.28 -4.48 8.12
C ALA A 93 -18.04 -5.38 8.05
N ALA A 94 -17.62 -5.94 9.19
CA ALA A 94 -16.50 -6.88 9.26
C ALA A 94 -16.79 -8.18 8.48
N LEU A 95 -18.02 -8.70 8.56
CA LEU A 95 -18.45 -9.87 7.81
C LEU A 95 -18.43 -9.60 6.29
N GLN A 96 -19.00 -8.47 5.85
CA GLN A 96 -19.01 -8.07 4.44
C GLN A 96 -17.59 -7.90 3.89
N PHE A 97 -16.70 -7.25 4.64
CA PHE A 97 -15.30 -7.10 4.26
C PHE A 97 -14.60 -8.46 4.16
N SER A 98 -14.81 -9.34 5.13
CA SER A 98 -14.25 -10.71 5.12
C SER A 98 -14.71 -11.51 3.90
N GLN A 99 -15.99 -11.44 3.54
CA GLN A 99 -16.52 -12.08 2.33
C GLN A 99 -15.89 -11.50 1.06
N ARG A 100 -15.65 -10.19 1.01
CA ARG A 100 -14.96 -9.56 -0.11
C ARG A 100 -13.52 -10.05 -0.24
N LEU A 101 -12.80 -10.21 0.87
CA LEU A 101 -11.46 -10.78 0.89
C LEU A 101 -11.40 -12.23 0.41
N VAL A 102 -12.43 -13.04 0.68
CA VAL A 102 -12.52 -14.41 0.11
C VAL A 102 -12.54 -14.36 -1.43
N GLN A 103 -13.29 -13.44 -2.03
CA GLN A 103 -13.31 -13.31 -3.49
C GLN A 103 -11.98 -12.78 -4.04
N ILE A 104 -11.33 -11.86 -3.32
CA ILE A 104 -10.00 -11.36 -3.69
C ILE A 104 -8.96 -12.48 -3.60
N ASN A 105 -9.00 -13.31 -2.56
CA ASN A 105 -8.07 -14.43 -2.39
C ASN A 105 -8.16 -15.45 -3.52
N LYS A 106 -9.36 -15.73 -4.05
CA LYS A 106 -9.51 -16.56 -5.25
C LYS A 106 -8.77 -15.96 -6.45
N ARG A 107 -8.87 -14.65 -6.65
CA ARG A 107 -8.15 -13.96 -7.73
C ARG A 107 -6.63 -13.95 -7.49
N ILE A 108 -6.20 -13.85 -6.25
CA ILE A 108 -4.79 -14.01 -5.87
C ILE A 108 -4.29 -15.41 -6.23
N ASP A 109 -5.09 -16.45 -5.98
CA ASP A 109 -4.74 -17.80 -6.38
C ASP A 109 -4.62 -17.93 -7.91
N GLU A 110 -5.58 -17.39 -8.65
CA GLU A 110 -5.51 -17.34 -10.11
C GLU A 110 -4.29 -16.57 -10.63
N LEU A 111 -3.96 -15.45 -9.98
CA LEU A 111 -2.76 -14.68 -10.29
C LEU A 111 -1.51 -15.53 -10.07
N ASN A 112 -1.39 -16.18 -8.91
CA ASN A 112 -0.25 -17.01 -8.56
C ASN A 112 -0.07 -18.20 -9.52
N LEU A 113 -1.16 -18.74 -10.07
CA LEU A 113 -1.12 -19.79 -11.10
C LEU A 113 -0.63 -19.27 -12.46
N ARG A 114 -0.80 -17.97 -12.75
CA ARG A 114 -0.38 -17.33 -14.00
C ARG A 114 1.04 -16.76 -13.94
N ILE A 115 1.55 -16.49 -12.74
CA ILE A 115 2.88 -15.91 -12.54
C ILE A 115 3.95 -16.96 -12.85
N PRO A 116 4.87 -16.68 -13.80
CA PRO A 116 5.92 -17.63 -14.15
C PRO A 116 7.12 -17.61 -13.17
N LEU A 117 7.15 -16.63 -12.26
CA LEU A 117 8.23 -16.38 -11.31
C LEU A 117 7.71 -16.51 -9.87
N PRO A 118 8.06 -17.56 -9.11
CA PRO A 118 7.55 -17.75 -7.75
C PRO A 118 7.80 -16.56 -6.81
N GLY A 119 8.89 -15.81 -7.01
CA GLY A 119 9.21 -14.60 -6.22
C GLY A 119 8.26 -13.41 -6.44
N LEU A 120 7.39 -13.47 -7.46
CA LEU A 120 6.36 -12.46 -7.72
C LEU A 120 4.98 -12.88 -7.19
N ALA A 121 4.85 -14.09 -6.64
CA ALA A 121 3.60 -14.57 -6.09
C ALA A 121 3.14 -13.71 -4.90
N ARG A 122 1.83 -13.50 -4.80
CA ARG A 122 1.21 -12.69 -3.76
C ARG A 122 0.64 -13.59 -2.66
N ALA A 123 0.90 -13.24 -1.41
CA ALA A 123 0.29 -13.92 -0.27
C ALA A 123 -1.23 -13.67 -0.22
N ARG A 124 -1.98 -14.66 0.27
CA ARG A 124 -3.40 -14.48 0.56
C ARG A 124 -3.59 -13.51 1.72
N LEU A 125 -4.68 -12.75 1.66
CA LEU A 125 -5.09 -11.77 2.66
C LEU A 125 -5.81 -12.48 3.82
N ASN A 126 -5.47 -12.11 5.05
CA ASN A 126 -6.11 -12.62 6.26
C ASN A 126 -7.09 -11.56 6.82
N PRO A 127 -8.41 -11.85 6.88
CA PRO A 127 -9.39 -10.84 7.31
C PRO A 127 -9.13 -10.22 8.67
N THR A 128 -8.69 -11.00 9.66
CA THR A 128 -8.43 -10.50 11.01
C THR A 128 -7.30 -9.48 11.00
N VAL A 129 -6.20 -9.79 10.31
CA VAL A 129 -5.03 -8.91 10.21
C VAL A 129 -5.38 -7.63 9.44
N GLU A 130 -6.09 -7.76 8.32
CA GLU A 130 -6.50 -6.62 7.50
C GLU A 130 -7.45 -5.67 8.26
N ILE A 131 -8.39 -6.22 9.04
CA ILE A 131 -9.29 -5.44 9.88
C ILE A 131 -8.51 -4.70 10.98
N GLU A 132 -7.59 -5.39 11.67
CA GLU A 132 -6.73 -4.77 12.68
C GLU A 132 -5.93 -3.62 12.05
N GLN A 133 -5.30 -3.86 10.89
CA GLN A 133 -4.50 -2.84 10.19
C GLN A 133 -5.34 -1.62 9.80
N ILE A 134 -6.53 -1.81 9.24
CA ILE A 134 -7.39 -0.69 8.82
C ILE A 134 -7.88 0.11 10.04
N ARG A 135 -8.25 -0.56 11.14
CA ARG A 135 -8.62 0.13 12.38
C ARG A 135 -7.46 0.89 13.01
N CYS A 136 -6.25 0.37 12.83
CA CYS A 136 -5.04 0.93 13.40
C CYS A 136 -4.39 2.01 12.52
N ALA A 137 -4.80 2.11 11.26
CA ALA A 137 -4.35 3.14 10.36
C ALA A 137 -4.76 4.53 10.90
N PRO A 138 -3.84 5.51 10.94
CA PRO A 138 -4.23 6.87 11.26
C PRO A 138 -5.28 7.32 10.24
N SER A 139 -6.41 7.86 10.70
CA SER A 139 -7.39 8.48 9.82
C SER A 139 -6.65 9.50 8.97
N ALA A 140 -6.61 9.32 7.65
CA ALA A 140 -5.95 10.24 6.73
C ALA A 140 -6.57 11.64 6.90
N GLY A 141 -5.94 12.46 7.72
CA GLY A 141 -6.52 13.71 8.19
C GLY A 141 -5.67 14.34 9.27
N ARG A 142 -4.98 15.43 8.89
CA ARG A 142 -4.16 16.34 9.69
C ARG A 142 -2.67 15.98 9.77
N MET A 143 -1.94 16.26 8.68
CA MET A 143 -0.63 16.89 8.88
C MET A 143 -0.91 18.27 9.52
N PRO A 144 -0.27 18.62 10.64
CA PRO A 144 -0.32 20.00 11.13
C PRO A 144 0.44 20.87 10.13
N THR A 145 -0.28 21.68 9.36
CA THR A 145 0.32 22.86 8.72
C THR A 145 0.57 23.89 9.81
N GLU A 146 1.68 23.77 10.53
CA GLU A 146 2.16 24.85 11.39
C GLU A 146 3.00 25.82 10.55
N GLY A 147 2.65 27.11 10.60
CA GLY A 147 3.44 28.15 9.95
C GLY A 147 2.79 29.50 9.67
N GLU A 148 1.62 29.86 10.21
CA GLU A 148 1.23 31.28 10.30
C GLU A 148 1.86 31.87 11.56
N GLY A 149 3.00 32.54 11.37
CA GLY A 149 3.76 33.22 12.42
C GLY A 149 4.67 34.29 11.84
N GLY A 150 4.10 35.26 11.12
CA GLY A 150 4.80 36.49 10.75
C GLY A 150 4.71 37.50 11.89
N PRO A 151 5.83 38.07 12.37
CA PRO A 151 5.85 38.84 13.62
C PRO A 151 5.14 40.18 13.48
N THR A 152 4.36 40.49 14.50
CA THR A 152 3.80 41.81 14.78
C THR A 152 4.92 42.76 15.19
N GLY A 153 5.10 43.83 14.41
CA GLY A 153 5.65 45.12 14.83
C GLY A 153 7.17 45.25 14.99
N LEU A 154 7.75 46.22 14.29
CA LEU A 154 8.60 47.27 14.88
C LEU A 154 8.93 48.34 13.82
N SER A 155 8.49 49.57 14.14
CA SER A 155 8.98 50.91 13.74
C SER A 155 9.04 51.33 12.28
#